data_AF-W7U6K6-F1
#
_entry.id   AF-W7U6K6-F1
#
_cell.length_a   1.000
_cell.length_b   1.000
_cell.length_c   1.000
_cell.angle_alpha   90.00
_cell.angle_beta   90.00
_cell.angle_gamma   90.00
#
_symmetry.space_group_name_H-M   'P 1'
#
loop_
_entity.id
_entity.type
_entity.pdbx_description
1 polymer ?
#
loop_
_entity_poly.entity_id
_entity_poly.type
_entity_poly.pdbx_seq_one_letter_code
_entity_poly.pdbx_strand_id
1 'polypeptide(L)'
;MDRVRDVLNRGCAAGRPSSSSTTTTTTTTTSSPLPLPTSAFALYQSTRAPGMSVGSKIITFCRAIDTVLGGGLARGQLSEVVGVPGAGKTQLAMQVAIDVQIPRSFRGVGGKAVYIGEGGGPGEGGGG
;
A
#
# COMPACT_ATOMS: atom_id res chain seq x y z
N MET A 1 13.77 -15.62 21.13
CA MET A 1 13.10 -15.19 19.88
C MET A 1 11.58 -15.36 20.00
N ASP A 2 10.95 -14.92 21.10
CA ASP A 2 9.53 -15.24 21.37
C ASP A 2 8.73 -14.13 22.07
N ARG A 3 8.99 -12.85 21.75
CA ARG A 3 8.20 -11.73 22.30
C ARG A 3 7.80 -10.65 21.29
N VAL A 4 7.62 -11.04 20.02
CA VAL A 4 7.16 -10.13 18.94
C VAL A 4 5.79 -10.53 18.38
N ARG A 5 5.15 -11.59 18.90
CA ARG A 5 3.82 -12.05 18.46
C ARG A 5 2.65 -11.58 19.34
N ASP A 6 2.92 -10.89 20.45
CA ASP A 6 1.92 -10.63 21.51
C ASP A 6 1.26 -9.24 21.46
N VAL A 7 1.49 -8.47 20.38
CA VAL A 7 0.87 -7.15 20.15
C VAL A 7 -0.20 -7.18 19.05
N LEU A 8 -0.36 -8.31 18.34
CA LEU A 8 -1.36 -8.43 17.27
C LEU A 8 -2.72 -9.04 17.68
N ASN A 9 -2.93 -9.39 18.96
CA ASN A 9 -4.12 -10.14 19.37
C ASN A 9 -4.92 -9.52 20.54
N ARG A 10 -5.06 -8.18 20.58
CA ARG A 10 -6.02 -7.51 21.48
C ARG A 10 -7.06 -6.76 20.65
N GLY A 11 -8.32 -7.19 20.81
CA GLY A 11 -9.40 -7.04 19.84
C GLY A 11 -10.21 -5.74 19.87
N CYS A 12 -11.07 -5.61 18.87
CA CYS A 12 -12.24 -4.74 18.88
C CYS A 12 -13.48 -5.62 19.03
N ALA A 13 -13.93 -5.81 20.26
CA ALA A 13 -15.27 -6.31 20.56
C ALA A 13 -16.26 -5.16 20.32
N ALA A 14 -17.12 -5.29 19.31
CA ALA A 14 -18.34 -4.51 19.19
C ALA A 14 -19.49 -5.51 19.00
N GLY A 15 -20.33 -5.60 20.03
CA GLY A 15 -21.42 -6.55 20.13
C GLY A 15 -22.45 -6.36 19.01
N ARG A 16 -22.89 -7.49 18.44
CA ARG A 16 -24.12 -7.56 17.65
C ARG A 16 -25.24 -7.95 18.61
N PRO A 17 -26.35 -7.20 18.72
CA PRO A 17 -27.53 -7.70 19.40
C PRO A 17 -28.14 -8.84 18.60
N SER A 18 -28.27 -9.99 19.26
CA SER A 18 -29.08 -11.12 18.85
C SER A 18 -30.54 -10.90 19.28
N SER A 19 -31.47 -10.90 18.33
CA SER A 19 -32.87 -11.17 18.59
C SER A 19 -33.41 -12.17 17.57
N SER A 20 -33.96 -13.23 18.15
CA SER A 20 -34.51 -14.48 17.65
C SER A 20 -35.69 -14.37 16.67
N SER A 21 -35.74 -15.37 15.78
CA SER A 21 -36.92 -16.07 15.25
C SER A 21 -37.95 -15.30 14.40
N THR A 22 -38.08 -15.68 13.12
CA THR A 22 -39.29 -16.34 12.58
C THR A 22 -39.07 -16.67 11.10
N THR A 23 -39.22 -17.96 10.77
CA THR A 23 -39.29 -18.48 9.41
C THR A 23 -40.53 -17.93 8.71
N THR A 24 -40.36 -17.19 7.61
CA THR A 24 -41.43 -16.97 6.63
C THR A 24 -40.81 -16.90 5.24
N THR A 25 -41.04 -17.96 4.46
CA THR A 25 -40.78 -18.02 3.02
C THR A 25 -41.67 -16.98 2.33
N THR A 26 -41.09 -15.91 1.81
CA THR A 26 -41.77 -15.00 0.88
C THR A 26 -40.77 -14.50 -0.16
N THR A 27 -40.93 -15.00 -1.37
CA THR A 27 -40.29 -14.54 -2.61
C THR A 27 -40.75 -13.10 -2.89
N THR A 28 -39.99 -12.10 -2.42
CA THR A 28 -40.15 -10.71 -2.84
C THR A 28 -38.79 -10.00 -2.91
N THR A 29 -38.48 -9.50 -4.09
CA THR A 29 -37.28 -8.77 -4.52
C THR A 29 -36.98 -7.56 -3.62
N THR A 30 -35.87 -7.60 -2.87
CA THR A 30 -35.24 -6.41 -2.28
C THR A 30 -33.83 -6.31 -2.83
N SER A 31 -33.71 -5.62 -3.97
CA SER A 31 -32.44 -5.22 -4.55
C SER A 31 -31.74 -4.25 -3.61
N SER A 32 -30.80 -4.73 -2.78
CA SER A 32 -29.62 -3.91 -2.53
C SER A 32 -29.07 -3.62 -3.93
N PRO A 33 -29.02 -2.36 -4.40
CA PRO A 33 -28.52 -2.10 -5.73
C PRO A 33 -27.11 -2.69 -5.79
N LEU A 34 -26.94 -3.71 -6.62
CA LEU A 34 -25.62 -4.17 -7.04
C LEU A 34 -24.86 -2.90 -7.41
N PRO A 35 -23.66 -2.66 -6.86
CA PRO A 35 -22.98 -1.39 -7.05
C PRO A 35 -22.94 -1.11 -8.55
N LEU A 36 -23.64 -0.03 -8.95
CA LEU A 36 -23.66 0.41 -10.33
C LEU A 36 -22.22 0.43 -10.84
N PRO A 37 -21.96 0.06 -12.11
CA PRO A 37 -20.62 0.08 -12.66
C PRO A 37 -20.00 1.46 -12.40
N THR A 38 -19.08 1.50 -11.44
CA THR A 38 -18.47 2.73 -10.97
C THR A 38 -17.15 2.86 -11.71
N SER A 39 -16.94 3.98 -12.39
CA SER A 39 -15.68 4.19 -13.08
C SER A 39 -14.52 4.16 -12.07
N ALA A 40 -13.35 3.69 -12.52
CA ALA A 40 -12.14 3.71 -11.69
C ALA A 40 -11.82 5.13 -11.19
N PHE A 41 -12.18 6.16 -11.97
CA PHE A 41 -12.01 7.55 -11.59
C PHE A 41 -12.93 7.99 -10.44
N ALA A 42 -14.19 7.55 -10.41
CA ALA A 42 -15.10 7.84 -9.31
C ALA A 42 -14.66 7.13 -8.02
N LEU A 43 -14.20 5.89 -8.13
CA LEU A 43 -13.68 5.09 -7.01
C LEU A 43 -12.37 5.69 -6.46
N TYR A 44 -11.49 6.16 -7.34
CA TYR A 44 -10.29 6.90 -6.95
C TYR A 44 -10.62 8.19 -6.19
N GLN A 45 -11.58 8.96 -6.69
CA GLN A 45 -12.03 10.20 -6.02
C GLN A 45 -12.69 9.92 -4.67
N SER A 46 -13.51 8.87 -4.55
CA SER A 46 -14.17 8.52 -3.28
C SER A 46 -13.20 7.97 -2.24
N THR A 47 -12.13 7.29 -2.67
CA THR A 47 -11.10 6.72 -1.77
C THR A 47 -9.99 7.73 -1.46
N ARG A 48 -10.02 8.93 -2.04
CA ARG A 48 -9.15 10.02 -1.57
C ARG A 48 -9.52 10.35 -0.14
N ALA A 49 -8.77 9.78 0.80
CA ALA A 49 -8.88 10.11 2.21
C ALA A 49 -8.71 11.64 2.37
N PRO A 50 -9.72 12.37 2.88
CA PRO A 50 -9.57 13.78 3.23
C PRO A 50 -8.55 13.84 4.36
N GLY A 51 -7.30 14.19 4.05
CA GLY A 51 -6.20 14.18 5.02
C GLY A 51 -4.85 13.69 4.49
N MET A 52 -4.72 13.28 3.23
CA MET A 52 -3.38 13.09 2.64
C MET A 52 -2.73 14.47 2.47
N SER A 53 -1.94 14.89 3.46
CA SER A 53 -1.25 16.18 3.44
C SER A 53 -0.38 16.28 2.20
N VAL A 54 -0.75 17.18 1.30
CA VAL A 54 0.05 17.58 0.14
C VAL A 54 1.37 18.13 0.69
N GLY A 55 2.46 17.37 0.57
CA GLY A 55 3.79 17.76 1.07
C GLY A 55 4.50 16.73 1.96
N SER A 56 3.89 15.59 2.30
CA SER A 56 4.65 14.52 2.98
C SER A 56 5.61 13.84 2.00
N LYS A 57 6.89 13.71 2.39
CA LYS A 57 7.93 13.05 1.60
C LYS A 57 8.39 11.74 2.24
N ILE A 58 8.86 10.80 1.43
CA ILE A 58 9.55 9.59 1.87
C ILE A 58 11.05 9.89 1.78
N ILE A 59 11.75 9.96 2.91
CA ILE A 59 13.19 10.14 2.93
C ILE A 59 13.87 8.84 2.50
N THR A 60 14.94 8.95 1.71
CA THR A 60 15.72 7.81 1.21
C THR A 60 16.84 7.39 2.16
N PHE A 61 17.03 8.16 3.23
CA PHE A 61 18.15 8.07 4.18
C PHE A 61 19.54 8.18 3.54
N CYS A 62 19.62 8.46 2.25
CA CYS A 62 20.82 8.86 1.54
C CYS A 62 20.80 10.39 1.41
N ARG A 63 21.66 11.06 2.19
CA ARG A 63 21.70 12.53 2.23
C ARG A 63 21.86 13.17 0.85
N ALA A 64 22.66 12.57 -0.03
CA ALA A 64 22.88 13.08 -1.38
C ALA A 64 21.59 13.01 -2.22
N ILE A 65 20.91 11.87 -2.21
CA ILE A 65 19.65 11.67 -2.96
C ILE A 65 18.54 12.55 -2.38
N ASP A 66 18.41 12.58 -1.05
CA ASP A 66 17.42 13.45 -0.40
C ASP A 66 17.65 14.92 -0.73
N THR A 67 18.91 15.38 -0.83
CA THR A 67 19.22 16.76 -1.20
C THR A 67 18.77 17.06 -2.63
N VAL A 68 19.06 16.16 -3.58
CA VAL A 68 18.63 16.31 -4.99
C VAL A 68 17.10 16.28 -5.14
N LEU A 69 16.41 15.49 -4.32
CA LEU A 69 14.94 15.40 -4.30
C LEU A 69 14.26 16.49 -3.43
N GLY A 70 15.05 17.40 -2.83
CA GLY A 70 14.54 18.47 -1.98
C GLY A 70 13.93 17.98 -0.65
N GLY A 71 14.47 16.91 -0.07
CA GLY A 71 14.04 16.31 1.19
C GLY A 71 13.33 14.95 1.06
N GLY A 72 13.53 14.25 -0.06
CA GLY A 72 12.98 12.91 -0.33
C GLY A 72 11.89 12.86 -1.40
N LEU A 73 11.35 11.67 -1.65
CA LEU A 73 10.35 11.42 -2.69
C LEU A 73 8.97 11.97 -2.31
N ALA A 74 8.35 12.74 -3.20
CA ALA A 74 7.04 13.35 -2.96
C ALA A 74 5.92 12.29 -2.96
N ARG A 75 5.09 12.29 -1.91
CA ARG A 75 3.92 11.39 -1.86
C ARG A 75 2.75 11.97 -2.64
N GLY A 76 1.95 11.07 -3.23
CA GLY A 76 0.81 11.45 -4.08
C GLY A 76 1.20 11.93 -5.47
N GLN A 77 2.48 11.81 -5.84
CA GLN A 77 3.02 12.11 -7.16
C GLN A 77 3.75 10.89 -7.73
N LEU A 78 3.83 10.80 -9.05
CA LEU A 78 4.64 9.80 -9.74
C LEU A 78 6.09 10.30 -9.82
N SER A 79 7.03 9.49 -9.34
CA SER A 79 8.47 9.75 -9.48
C SER A 79 9.08 8.70 -10.40
N GLU A 80 9.74 9.14 -11.46
CA GLU A 80 10.41 8.27 -12.43
C GLU A 80 11.92 8.35 -12.28
N VAL A 81 12.60 7.19 -12.31
CA VAL A 81 14.06 7.10 -12.22
C VAL A 81 14.58 6.47 -13.52
N VAL A 82 15.29 7.25 -14.32
CA VAL A 82 15.83 6.84 -15.63
C VAL A 82 17.35 6.79 -15.58
N GLY A 83 17.95 5.83 -16.28
CA GLY A 83 19.40 5.68 -16.36
C GLY A 83 19.82 4.39 -17.04
N VAL A 84 21.10 4.27 -17.35
CA VAL A 84 21.70 3.08 -18.01
C VAL A 84 21.54 1.80 -17.16
N PRO A 85 21.61 0.60 -17.76
CA PRO A 85 21.70 -0.65 -17.00
C PRO A 85 22.85 -0.59 -15.98
N GLY A 86 22.63 -1.12 -14.77
CA GLY A 86 23.62 -1.04 -13.69
C GLY A 86 23.68 0.30 -12.94
N ALA A 87 22.94 1.35 -13.35
CA ALA A 87 22.92 2.64 -12.65
C ALA A 87 22.25 2.62 -11.25
N GLY A 88 21.88 1.46 -10.73
CA GLY A 88 21.30 1.32 -9.38
C GLY A 88 19.80 1.60 -9.26
N LYS A 89 19.04 1.74 -10.37
CA LYS A 89 17.59 2.02 -10.35
C LYS A 89 16.79 1.01 -9.51
N THR A 90 17.01 -0.29 -9.74
CA THR A 90 16.38 -1.38 -9.00
C THR A 90 16.75 -1.34 -7.52
N GLN A 91 18.01 -1.03 -7.20
CA GLN A 91 18.48 -0.87 -5.83
C GLN A 91 17.80 0.31 -5.13
N LEU A 92 17.67 1.45 -5.83
CA LEU A 92 16.96 2.62 -5.32
C LEU A 92 15.47 2.32 -5.06
N ALA A 93 14.80 1.64 -5.99
CA ALA A 93 13.40 1.26 -5.84
C ALA A 93 13.19 0.33 -4.62
N MET A 94 14.10 -0.63 -4.43
CA MET A 94 14.09 -1.53 -3.28
C MET A 94 14.37 -0.80 -1.96
N GLN A 95 15.35 0.11 -1.95
CA GLN A 95 15.68 0.95 -0.80
C GLN A 95 14.45 1.76 -0.35
N VAL A 96 13.78 2.44 -1.29
CA VAL A 96 12.58 3.22 -1.00
C VAL A 96 11.45 2.35 -0.42
N ALA A 97 11.30 1.11 -0.91
CA ALA A 97 10.31 0.17 -0.37
C ALA A 97 10.58 -0.20 1.11
N ILE A 98 11.84 -0.21 1.53
CA ILE A 98 12.25 -0.40 2.92
C ILE A 98 12.06 0.90 3.72
N ASP A 99 12.48 2.05 3.17
CA ASP A 99 12.41 3.35 3.85
C ASP A 99 10.97 3.74 4.22
N VAL A 100 10.00 3.36 3.40
CA VAL A 100 8.57 3.55 3.68
C VAL A 100 8.16 2.91 5.01
N GLN A 101 8.78 1.82 5.42
CA GLN A 101 8.43 1.08 6.63
C GLN A 101 9.03 1.69 7.90
N ILE A 102 10.01 2.59 7.77
CA ILE A 102 10.70 3.18 8.92
C ILE A 102 9.71 3.99 9.77
N PRO A 103 9.68 3.81 11.10
CA PRO A 103 8.78 4.53 11.98
C PRO A 103 8.97 6.06 11.94
N ARG A 104 7.90 6.80 12.25
CA ARG A 104 7.91 8.26 12.31
C ARG A 104 8.90 8.82 13.34
N SER A 105 9.19 8.08 14.41
CA SER A 105 10.21 8.41 15.41
C SER A 105 11.61 8.57 14.80
N PHE A 106 11.85 7.95 13.64
CA PHE A 106 13.11 8.02 12.89
C PHE A 106 12.94 8.78 11.57
N ARG A 107 12.01 9.75 11.51
CA ARG A 107 11.67 10.54 10.30
C ARG A 107 11.12 9.74 9.12
N GLY A 108 10.81 8.46 9.29
CA GLY A 108 10.14 7.64 8.28
C GLY A 108 8.62 7.86 8.26
N VAL A 109 7.89 7.08 7.45
CA VAL A 109 6.43 7.24 7.28
C VAL A 109 5.61 6.12 7.94
N GLY A 110 6.24 5.03 8.39
CA GLY A 110 5.60 3.87 9.02
C GLY A 110 4.53 3.21 8.13
N GLY A 111 4.74 3.25 6.82
CA GLY A 111 3.82 2.76 5.80
C GLY A 111 4.11 1.33 5.36
N LYS A 112 3.46 0.93 4.27
CA LYS A 112 3.69 -0.34 3.57
C LYS A 112 4.04 -0.04 2.11
N ALA A 113 4.84 -0.91 1.51
CA ALA A 113 5.24 -0.81 0.10
C ALA A 113 4.77 -2.04 -0.67
N VAL A 114 4.47 -1.85 -1.95
CA VAL A 114 4.26 -2.92 -2.93
C VAL A 114 5.33 -2.74 -3.99
N TYR A 115 6.16 -3.76 -4.19
CA TYR A 115 7.19 -3.76 -5.21
C TYR A 115 6.77 -4.70 -6.34
N ILE A 116 6.67 -4.15 -7.55
CA ILE A 116 6.37 -4.92 -8.76
C ILE A 116 7.66 -4.89 -9.59
N GLY A 117 8.32 -6.04 -9.70
CA GLY A 117 9.48 -6.23 -10.56
C GLY A 117 9.12 -7.08 -11.78
N GLU A 118 9.93 -7.02 -12.83
CA GLU A 118 9.92 -8.07 -13.84
C GLU A 118 10.33 -9.38 -13.18
N GLY A 119 9.43 -10.36 -13.18
CA GLY A 119 9.76 -11.71 -12.78
C GLY A 119 10.75 -12.29 -13.78
N GLY A 120 11.90 -12.76 -13.31
CA GLY A 120 12.65 -13.77 -14.05
C GLY A 120 11.76 -15.00 -14.14
N GLY A 121 11.11 -15.18 -15.30
CA GLY A 121 10.39 -16.41 -15.60
C GLY A 121 11.32 -17.61 -15.48
N PRO A 122 10.80 -18.82 -15.17
CA PRO A 122 11.61 -20.02 -15.15
C PRO A 122 12.36 -20.13 -16.48
N GLY A 123 13.70 -20.17 -16.41
CA GLY A 123 14.53 -20.26 -17.59
C GLY A 123 14.19 -21.54 -18.35
N GLU A 124 13.72 -21.40 -19.58
CA GLU A 124 13.94 -22.40 -20.61
C GLU A 124 15.44 -22.41 -20.93
N GLY A 125 16.20 -23.06 -20.05
CA GLY A 125 17.55 -23.53 -20.36
C GLY A 125 17.41 -24.79 -21.19
N GLY A 126 17.45 -24.62 -22.52
CA GLY A 126 17.43 -25.70 -23.50
C GLY A 126 18.56 -26.70 -23.28
N GLY A 127 18.29 -27.94 -23.71
CA GLY A 127 19.27 -29.00 -23.74
C GLY A 127 20.48 -28.67 -24.62
N GLY A 128 21.62 -29.18 -24.19
CA GLY A 128 22.90 -29.23 -24.90
C GLY A 128 23.80 -30.20 -24.16
#